data_AF-A0A381TNY8-F1
#
_entry.id   AF-A0A381TNY8-F1
#
_cell.length_a   1.000
_cell.length_b   1.000
_cell.length_c   1.000
_cell.angle_alpha   90.00
_cell.angle_beta   90.00
_cell.angle_gamma   90.00
#
_symmetry.space_group_name_H-M   'P 1'
#
loop_
_entity.id
_entity.type
_entity.pdbx_description
1 polymer ?
#
loop_
_entity_poly.entity_id
_entity_poly.type
_entity_poly.pdbx_seq_one_letter_code
_entity_poly.pdbx_strand_id
1 'polypeptide(L)'
;MVSEKLAAIDSFSQVIIHTGQHFDQNMSDIFFNEMGLPKPHYNLGINQLSHGLMTAKMIENIEPILFKEKPVGVLVYGDANSTLAGGLTAAKLNIPVFHVEAGLRSYNKTMPEEINRILTDHLSTLLFCP
;
A
#
# COMPACT_ATOMS: atom_id res chain seq x y z
N MET A 1 13.07 -0.91 -9.36
CA MET A 1 11.74 -1.02 -8.68
C MET A 1 10.61 -0.59 -9.61
N VAL A 2 9.36 -1.03 -9.37
CA VAL A 2 8.19 -0.66 -10.21
C VAL A 2 8.03 0.85 -10.35
N SER A 3 8.18 1.60 -9.25
CA SER A 3 8.13 3.07 -9.22
C SER A 3 9.09 3.73 -10.23
N GLU A 4 10.33 3.25 -10.36
CA GLU A 4 11.30 3.79 -11.31
C GLU A 4 10.89 3.52 -12.76
N LYS A 5 10.33 2.33 -13.02
CA LYS A 5 9.86 1.96 -14.36
C LYS A 5 8.63 2.76 -14.77
N LEU A 6 7.71 3.02 -13.84
CA LEU A 6 6.55 3.89 -14.09
C LEU A 6 6.98 5.34 -14.33
N ALA A 7 7.95 5.85 -13.57
CA ALA A 7 8.47 7.21 -13.75
C ALA A 7 9.16 7.44 -15.11
N ALA A 8 9.61 6.38 -15.79
CA ALA A 8 10.21 6.46 -17.12
C ALA A 8 9.17 6.47 -18.26
N ILE A 9 7.88 6.36 -17.96
CA ILE A 9 6.79 6.33 -18.95
C ILE A 9 6.00 7.64 -18.84
N ASP A 10 6.15 8.51 -19.84
CA ASP A 10 5.56 9.86 -19.84
C ASP A 10 4.02 9.90 -19.66
N SER A 11 3.33 8.82 -20.03
CA SER A 11 1.87 8.71 -19.90
C SER A 11 1.39 8.31 -18.50
N PHE A 12 2.30 8.01 -17.56
CA PHE A 12 1.97 7.66 -16.18
C PHE A 12 2.45 8.73 -15.21
N SER A 13 1.57 9.09 -14.27
CA SER A 13 1.95 9.81 -13.06
C SER A 13 1.71 8.91 -11.85
N GLN A 14 2.56 9.04 -10.84
CA GLN A 14 2.43 8.27 -9.60
C GLN A 14 2.38 9.19 -8.40
N VAL A 15 1.50 8.85 -7.47
CA VAL A 15 1.43 9.46 -6.13
C VAL A 15 1.78 8.39 -5.12
N ILE A 16 2.81 8.64 -4.32
CA ILE A 16 3.31 7.67 -3.35
C ILE A 16 2.80 8.05 -1.97
N ILE A 17 2.07 7.12 -1.34
CA ILE A 17 1.60 7.23 0.04
C ILE A 17 2.42 6.26 0.90
N HIS A 18 3.16 6.82 1.85
CA HIS A 18 3.85 6.07 2.89
C HIS A 18 3.01 6.09 4.17
N THR A 19 2.49 4.93 4.59
CA THR A 19 1.58 4.86 5.75
C THR A 19 2.30 5.04 7.09
N GLY A 20 3.58 4.68 7.16
CA GLY A 20 4.37 4.77 8.39
C GLY A 20 4.45 3.49 9.21
N GLN A 21 3.85 2.36 8.80
CA GLN A 21 3.69 1.16 9.65
C GLN A 21 4.98 0.65 10.32
N HIS A 22 6.09 0.59 9.57
CA HIS A 22 7.41 0.13 10.06
C HIS A 22 8.41 1.28 10.25
N PHE A 23 7.92 2.49 10.52
CA PHE A 23 8.75 3.69 10.52
C PHE A 23 9.62 3.80 11.78
N ASP A 24 10.91 3.50 11.59
CA ASP A 24 12.00 4.18 12.28
C ASP A 24 12.55 5.24 11.31
N GLN A 25 12.58 6.49 11.75
CA GLN A 25 12.94 7.66 10.96
C GLN A 25 14.35 7.53 10.35
N ASN A 26 15.27 6.87 11.05
CA ASN A 26 16.61 6.61 10.54
C ASN A 26 16.63 5.52 9.47
N MET A 27 15.86 4.44 9.63
CA MET A 27 15.82 3.36 8.63
C MET A 27 15.10 3.76 7.35
N SER A 28 14.02 4.55 7.45
CA SER A 28 13.22 4.88 6.28
C SER A 28 13.96 5.81 5.34
N ASP A 29 14.59 6.88 5.85
CA ASP A 29 15.35 7.80 5.00
C ASP A 29 16.56 7.12 4.35
N ILE A 30 17.23 6.22 5.07
CA ILE A 30 18.30 5.39 4.50
C ILE A 30 17.74 4.49 3.39
N PHE A 31 16.63 3.80 3.62
CA PHE A 31 16.01 2.92 2.61
C PHE A 31 15.64 3.67 1.33
N PHE A 32 14.97 4.83 1.44
CA PHE A 32 14.60 5.62 0.26
C PHE A 32 15.84 6.15 -0.48
N ASN A 33 16.87 6.59 0.24
CA ASN A 33 18.10 7.09 -0.35
C ASN A 33 18.94 5.99 -1.02
N GLU A 34 19.12 4.84 -0.35
CA GLU A 34 19.91 3.71 -0.86
C GLU A 34 19.23 3.03 -2.06
N MET A 35 17.91 2.95 -2.06
CA MET A 35 17.14 2.38 -3.18
C MET A 35 16.87 3.38 -4.31
N GLY A 36 17.36 4.63 -4.21
CA GLY A 36 17.14 5.66 -5.23
C GLY A 36 15.67 6.04 -5.42
N LEU A 37 14.84 5.85 -4.38
CA LEU A 37 13.40 6.03 -4.48
C LEU A 37 12.99 7.50 -4.32
N PRO A 38 12.00 7.96 -5.10
CA PRO A 38 11.42 9.27 -4.89
C PRO A 38 10.79 9.36 -3.51
N LYS A 39 10.89 10.54 -2.89
CA LYS A 39 10.22 10.81 -1.62
C LYS A 39 8.72 10.59 -1.75
N PRO A 40 8.05 10.05 -0.71
CA PRO A 40 6.61 9.92 -0.72
C PRO A 40 5.95 11.29 -0.81
N HIS A 41 4.84 11.37 -1.56
CA HIS A 41 4.04 12.59 -1.66
C HIS A 41 3.25 12.83 -0.37
N TYR A 42 2.86 11.73 0.28
CA TYR A 42 2.15 11.71 1.55
C TYR A 42 2.85 10.76 2.51
N ASN A 43 3.16 11.20 3.73
CA ASN A 43 3.61 10.34 4.81
C ASN A 43 2.65 10.46 5.99
N LEU A 44 1.98 9.36 6.35
CA LEU A 44 0.90 9.35 7.34
C LEU A 44 1.41 9.15 8.76
N GLY A 45 2.64 8.63 8.93
CA GLY A 45 3.25 8.45 10.26
C GLY A 45 2.50 7.52 11.21
N ILE A 46 1.72 6.56 10.68
CA ILE A 46 0.90 5.63 11.47
C ILE A 46 1.70 4.39 11.81
N ASN A 47 2.19 4.29 13.04
CA ASN A 47 2.91 3.13 13.60
C ASN A 47 2.55 2.90 15.08
N GLN A 48 3.12 1.83 15.65
CA GLN A 48 3.08 1.53 17.10
C GLN A 48 1.66 1.43 17.70
N LEU A 49 0.69 0.98 16.91
CA LEU A 49 -0.69 0.72 17.36
C LEU A 49 -1.07 -0.74 17.06
N SER A 50 -2.18 -1.22 17.62
CA SER A 50 -2.71 -2.54 17.26
C SER A 50 -3.15 -2.61 15.79
N HIS A 51 -3.16 -3.80 15.19
CA HIS A 51 -3.49 -3.99 13.77
C HIS A 51 -4.80 -3.31 13.34
N GLY A 52 -5.87 -3.49 14.13
CA GLY A 52 -7.17 -2.88 13.83
C GLY A 52 -7.13 -1.35 13.88
N LEU A 53 -6.44 -0.77 14.87
CA LEU A 53 -6.33 0.68 15.02
C LEU A 53 -5.42 1.31 13.95
N MET A 54 -4.32 0.65 13.60
CA MET A 54 -3.48 1.06 12.46
C MET A 54 -4.29 1.07 11.18
N THR A 55 -5.00 -0.02 10.89
CA THR A 55 -5.82 -0.15 9.66
C THR A 55 -6.89 0.93 9.60
N ALA A 56 -7.61 1.18 10.70
CA ALA A 56 -8.64 2.22 10.76
C ALA A 56 -8.07 3.61 10.48
N LYS A 57 -6.96 3.99 11.12
CA LYS A 57 -6.30 5.28 10.88
C LYS A 57 -5.75 5.40 9.46
N MET A 58 -5.21 4.32 8.90
CA MET A 58 -4.71 4.31 7.53
C MET A 58 -5.86 4.56 6.55
N ILE A 59 -6.99 3.89 6.71
CA ILE A 59 -8.20 4.11 5.88
C ILE A 59 -8.66 5.58 5.99
N GLU A 60 -8.80 6.10 7.21
CA GLU A 60 -9.21 7.48 7.48
C GLU A 60 -8.32 8.52 6.77
N ASN A 61 -7.02 8.25 6.66
CA ASN A 61 -6.05 9.17 6.05
C ASN A 61 -5.85 8.95 4.55
N ILE A 62 -6.02 7.71 4.05
CA ILE A 62 -5.89 7.39 2.61
C ILE A 62 -7.09 7.91 1.82
N GLU A 63 -8.31 7.77 2.36
CA GLU A 63 -9.55 8.13 1.67
C GLU A 63 -9.57 9.59 1.14
N PRO A 64 -9.27 10.63 1.92
CA PRO A 64 -9.24 12.00 1.41
C PRO A 64 -8.17 12.22 0.34
N ILE A 65 -7.06 11.47 0.38
CA ILE A 65 -6.02 11.53 -0.65
C ILE A 65 -6.57 10.96 -1.96
N LEU A 66 -7.28 9.83 -1.93
CA LEU A 66 -7.89 9.24 -3.13
C LEU A 66 -8.94 10.17 -3.75
N PHE A 67 -9.73 10.88 -2.93
CA PHE A 67 -10.66 11.90 -3.44
C PHE A 67 -9.95 13.10 -4.10
N LYS A 68 -8.80 13.51 -3.54
CA LYS A 68 -8.00 14.63 -4.06
C LYS A 68 -7.30 14.26 -5.36
N GLU A 69 -6.58 13.14 -5.36
CA GLU A 69 -5.70 12.74 -6.46
C GLU A 69 -6.44 12.03 -7.60
N LYS A 70 -7.63 11.47 -7.32
CA LYS A 70 -8.50 10.79 -8.30
C LYS A 70 -7.75 9.78 -9.18
N PRO A 71 -7.02 8.82 -8.59
CA PRO A 71 -6.21 7.90 -9.37
C PRO A 71 -7.09 6.95 -10.18
N VAL A 72 -6.57 6.52 -11.33
CA VAL A 72 -7.22 5.51 -12.18
C VAL A 72 -7.05 4.08 -11.65
N GLY A 73 -6.19 3.89 -10.65
CA GLY A 73 -5.96 2.63 -9.96
C GLY A 73 -5.02 2.81 -8.78
N VAL A 74 -5.07 1.86 -7.83
CA VAL A 74 -4.22 1.84 -6.63
C VAL A 74 -3.37 0.58 -6.64
N LEU A 75 -2.06 0.76 -6.53
CA LEU A 75 -1.08 -0.33 -6.47
C LEU A 75 -0.68 -0.57 -5.01
N VAL A 76 -0.83 -1.81 -4.54
CA VAL A 76 -0.44 -2.25 -3.19
C VAL A 76 0.54 -3.41 -3.28
N TYR A 77 1.40 -3.55 -2.26
CA TYR A 77 2.48 -4.54 -2.22
C TYR A 77 2.35 -5.44 -1.00
N GLY A 78 2.58 -6.74 -1.18
CA GLY A 78 2.73 -7.68 -0.07
C GLY A 78 1.46 -7.83 0.77
N ASP A 79 1.59 -7.78 2.09
CA ASP A 79 0.57 -8.26 3.02
C ASP A 79 0.48 -7.49 4.35
N ALA A 80 1.06 -6.30 4.41
CA ALA A 80 1.01 -5.44 5.59
C ALA A 80 -0.41 -4.88 5.84
N ASN A 81 -0.64 -4.27 7.00
CA ASN A 81 -1.90 -3.55 7.25
C ASN A 81 -2.08 -2.40 6.25
N SER A 82 -0.97 -1.83 5.77
CA SER A 82 -0.94 -0.83 4.71
C SER A 82 -1.54 -1.35 3.40
N THR A 83 -1.25 -2.61 3.06
CA THR A 83 -1.78 -3.29 1.88
C THR A 83 -3.28 -3.44 1.99
N LEU A 84 -3.76 -3.96 3.12
CA LEU A 84 -5.19 -4.12 3.37
C LEU A 84 -5.91 -2.75 3.40
N ALA A 85 -5.35 -1.76 4.10
CA ALA A 85 -5.96 -0.44 4.21
C ALA A 85 -6.06 0.27 2.84
N GLY A 86 -4.99 0.25 2.04
CA GLY A 86 -4.98 0.81 0.69
C GLY A 86 -5.96 0.10 -0.23
N GLY A 87 -5.92 -1.23 -0.26
CA GLY A 87 -6.81 -2.05 -1.08
C GLY A 87 -8.28 -1.88 -0.71
N LEU A 88 -8.61 -1.92 0.59
CA LEU A 88 -9.99 -1.80 1.08
C LEU A 88 -10.57 -0.40 0.80
N THR A 89 -9.78 0.65 1.00
CA THR A 89 -10.23 2.03 0.75
C THR A 89 -10.51 2.23 -0.74
N ALA A 90 -9.58 1.83 -1.62
CA ALA A 90 -9.74 1.93 -3.06
C ALA A 90 -10.94 1.12 -3.59
N ALA A 91 -11.08 -0.13 -3.13
CA ALA A 91 -12.19 -0.99 -3.54
C ALA A 91 -13.56 -0.39 -3.15
N LYS A 92 -13.69 0.20 -1.95
CA LYS A 92 -14.92 0.88 -1.50
C LYS A 92 -15.27 2.11 -2.35
N LEU A 93 -14.27 2.76 -2.94
CA LEU A 93 -14.46 3.89 -3.84
C LEU A 93 -14.62 3.47 -5.31
N ASN A 94 -14.68 2.16 -5.60
CA ASN A 94 -14.71 1.58 -6.94
C ASN A 94 -13.48 1.96 -7.80
N ILE A 95 -12.33 2.13 -7.16
CA ILE A 95 -11.04 2.35 -7.84
C ILE A 95 -10.36 0.98 -8.00
N PRO A 96 -9.90 0.60 -9.21
CA PRO A 96 -9.21 -0.67 -9.43
C PRO A 96 -8.01 -0.86 -8.50
N VAL A 97 -7.91 -2.05 -7.91
CA VAL A 97 -6.79 -2.42 -7.04
C VAL A 97 -5.88 -3.39 -7.77
N PHE A 98 -4.59 -3.09 -7.73
CA PHE A 98 -3.52 -3.87 -8.34
C PHE A 98 -2.60 -4.37 -7.24
N HIS A 99 -2.52 -5.69 -7.05
CA HIS A 99 -1.80 -6.27 -5.92
C HIS A 99 -0.54 -6.99 -6.40
N VAL A 100 0.60 -6.46 -5.98
CA VAL A 100 1.93 -6.99 -6.25
C VAL A 100 2.33 -7.96 -5.14
N GLU A 101 2.94 -9.08 -5.51
CA GLU A 101 3.22 -10.24 -4.64
C GLU A 101 1.94 -10.94 -4.14
N ALA A 102 0.93 -10.96 -5.00
CA ALA A 102 -0.35 -11.61 -4.74
C ALA A 102 -0.23 -13.14 -4.67
N GLY A 103 -1.20 -13.78 -4.00
CA GLY A 103 -1.38 -15.24 -4.07
C GLY A 103 -0.52 -16.09 -3.13
N LEU A 104 0.45 -15.52 -2.40
CA LEU A 104 1.21 -16.24 -1.39
C LEU A 104 0.30 -16.71 -0.24
N ARG A 105 0.50 -17.93 0.28
CA ARG A 105 -0.31 -18.48 1.39
C ARG A 105 0.56 -19.19 2.42
N SER A 106 0.38 -18.79 3.67
CA SER A 106 0.90 -19.53 4.84
C SER A 106 -0.12 -20.54 5.38
N TYR A 107 -1.41 -20.38 5.05
CA TYR A 107 -2.54 -21.13 5.60
C TYR A 107 -2.71 -20.97 7.12
N ASN A 108 -2.02 -20.01 7.74
CA ASN A 108 -2.09 -19.75 9.17
C ASN A 108 -2.79 -18.42 9.46
N LYS A 109 -4.10 -18.47 9.74
CA LYS A 109 -4.89 -17.26 10.06
C LYS A 109 -4.62 -16.65 11.43
N THR A 110 -3.72 -17.22 12.25
CA THR A 110 -3.23 -16.52 13.45
C THR A 110 -2.21 -15.44 13.09
N MET A 111 -1.65 -15.48 11.87
CA MET A 111 -0.81 -14.42 11.32
C MET A 111 -1.68 -13.32 10.70
N PRO A 112 -1.59 -12.07 11.18
CA PRO A 112 -2.31 -10.94 10.59
C PRO A 112 -2.04 -10.76 9.08
N GLU A 113 -0.81 -11.04 8.64
CA GLU A 113 -0.38 -10.95 7.25
C GLU A 113 -1.12 -11.96 6.36
N GLU A 114 -1.47 -13.14 6.87
CA GLU A 114 -2.28 -14.11 6.13
C GLU A 114 -3.70 -13.60 5.91
N ILE A 115 -4.28 -12.93 6.92
CA ILE A 115 -5.60 -12.31 6.80
C ILE A 115 -5.56 -11.18 5.76
N ASN A 116 -4.57 -10.31 5.87
CA ASN A 116 -4.40 -9.15 5.00
C ASN A 116 -4.25 -9.54 3.53
N ARG A 117 -3.38 -10.51 3.21
CA ARG A 117 -3.16 -10.93 1.83
C ARG A 117 -4.38 -11.62 1.21
N ILE A 118 -5.08 -12.46 1.96
CA ILE A 118 -6.30 -13.12 1.46
C ILE A 118 -7.35 -12.07 1.12
N LEU A 119 -7.59 -11.13 2.04
CA LEU A 119 -8.57 -10.08 1.81
C LEU A 119 -8.16 -9.15 0.65
N THR A 120 -6.89 -8.76 0.59
CA THR A 120 -6.39 -7.90 -0.50
C THR A 120 -6.50 -8.59 -1.85
N ASP A 121 -6.15 -9.87 -1.95
CA ASP A 121 -6.31 -10.64 -3.19
C ASP A 121 -7.77 -10.63 -3.67
N HIS A 122 -8.73 -10.79 -2.75
CA HIS A 122 -10.16 -10.75 -3.07
C HIS A 122 -10.69 -9.36 -3.44
N LEU A 123 -10.06 -8.29 -2.97
CA LEU A 123 -10.40 -6.91 -3.32
C LEU A 123 -9.79 -6.48 -4.66
N SER A 124 -8.82 -7.23 -5.18
CA SER A 124 -7.99 -6.82 -6.30
C SER A 124 -8.63 -7.08 -7.65
N THR A 125 -8.48 -6.10 -8.55
CA THR A 125 -8.84 -6.21 -9.96
C THR A 125 -7.80 -6.99 -10.75
N LEU A 126 -6.51 -6.82 -10.43
CA LEU A 126 -5.41 -7.60 -10.99
C LEU A 126 -4.48 -8.10 -9.89
N LEU A 127 -4.04 -9.35 -10.05
CA LEU A 127 -3.09 -10.02 -9.18
C LEU A 127 -1.77 -10.22 -9.94
N PHE A 128 -0.69 -9.63 -9.45
CA PHE A 128 0.65 -9.88 -9.95
C PHE A 128 1.35 -10.87 -9.01
N CYS A 129 1.20 -12.15 -9.35
CA CYS A 129 1.82 -13.25 -8.62
C CYS A 129 3.36 -13.23 -8.78
N PRO A 130 4.12 -13.74 -7.79
CA PRO A 130 5.58 -13.86 -7.83
C PRO A 130 6.08 -14.91 -8.83
#